data_AF-C5J2F4-F1
#
_entry.id   AF-C5J2F4-F1
#
_cell.length_a   1.000
_cell.length_b   1.000
_cell.length_c   1.000
_cell.angle_alpha   90.00
_cell.angle_beta   90.00
_cell.angle_gamma   90.00
#
_symmetry.space_group_name_H-M   'P 1'
#
loop_
_entity.id
_entity.type
_entity.pdbx_description
1 polymer ?
#
loop_
_entity_poly.entity_id
_entity_poly.type
_entity_poly.pdbx_seq_one_letter_code
_entity_poly.pdbx_strand_id
1 'polypeptide(L)'
;AHVEYETENRHYAHMDAPGHADYIKNMITGAAQMDGAILVVAATDGPMPQTREHILLARQVGVNYIVVFLNKCDLVDDPELIDLVEMEVRDLLTEYDYPGDDIPVVRGSALKALQGDKEAQEQILKLMDIVDEYIPTPERQTDKPFLMPVEDVFTITGRGTVASGRIDRGTVKVGDEVEIVGLVDKVLKSVVTGLEMFHKTLDLGEAGDNVGVLLRGIDRDQVVRGQVLAAPGSIQTHNEFKAQVYVLKKEEGGRHTPFFSDYRPQFYFHTTDI
;
A
#
# COMPACT_ATOMS: atom_id res chain seq x y z
N ALA A 1 1.47 -12.86 2.56
CA ALA A 1 2.62 -13.26 1.69
C ALA A 1 2.74 -12.25 0.55
N HIS A 2 3.94 -12.04 0.00
CA HIS A 2 4.15 -11.20 -1.19
C HIS A 2 4.34 -12.12 -2.40
N VAL A 3 3.51 -11.96 -3.42
CA VAL A 3 3.58 -12.73 -4.67
C VAL A 3 3.49 -11.75 -5.83
N GLU A 4 4.29 -11.97 -6.87
CA GLU A 4 4.29 -11.16 -8.08
C GLU A 4 3.68 -11.96 -9.23
N TYR A 5 2.94 -11.28 -10.10
CA TYR A 5 2.39 -11.84 -11.33
C TYR A 5 2.11 -10.73 -12.34
N GLU A 6 1.88 -11.10 -13.59
CA GLU A 6 1.66 -10.15 -14.69
C GLU A 6 0.43 -10.53 -15.51
N THR A 7 -0.26 -9.50 -16.01
CA THR A 7 -1.19 -9.60 -17.14
C THR A 7 -0.47 -9.11 -18.40
N GLU A 8 -1.14 -9.13 -19.55
CA GLU A 8 -0.57 -8.53 -20.77
C GLU A 8 -0.33 -7.02 -20.63
N ASN A 9 -1.08 -6.34 -19.74
CA ASN A 9 -1.06 -4.88 -19.61
C ASN A 9 -0.25 -4.38 -18.40
N ARG A 10 -0.15 -5.18 -17.33
CA ARG A 10 0.32 -4.69 -16.02
C ARG A 10 1.14 -5.74 -15.27
N HIS A 11 2.08 -5.24 -14.47
CA HIS A 11 2.80 -6.04 -13.48
C HIS A 11 2.23 -5.77 -12.08
N TYR A 12 1.95 -6.83 -11.34
CA TYR A 12 1.31 -6.78 -10.04
C TYR A 12 2.23 -7.29 -8.93
N ALA A 13 2.27 -6.55 -7.83
CA ALA A 13 2.76 -7.03 -6.55
C ALA A 13 1.55 -7.25 -5.64
N HIS A 14 1.25 -8.51 -5.32
CA HIS A 14 0.10 -8.89 -4.51
C HIS A 14 0.52 -9.17 -3.07
N MET A 15 -0.13 -8.51 -2.12
CA MET A 15 0.02 -8.75 -0.70
C MET A 15 -1.25 -9.39 -0.15
N ASP A 16 -1.12 -10.61 0.35
CA ASP A 16 -2.22 -11.27 1.07
C ASP A 16 -2.32 -10.70 2.50
N ALA A 17 -3.45 -10.06 2.80
CA ALA A 17 -3.77 -9.41 4.07
C ALA A 17 -4.68 -10.33 4.91
N PRO A 18 -4.18 -10.92 6.01
CA PRO A 18 -4.96 -11.91 6.77
C PRO A 18 -6.19 -11.31 7.46
N GLY A 19 -7.26 -12.11 7.55
CA GLY A 19 -8.54 -11.71 8.15
C GLY A 19 -8.62 -11.66 9.66
N HIS A 20 -7.57 -12.04 10.37
CA HIS A 20 -7.59 -12.08 11.84
C HIS A 20 -7.15 -10.74 12.43
N ALA A 21 -7.77 -10.33 13.55
CA ALA A 21 -7.48 -9.08 14.27
C ALA A 21 -5.99 -8.87 14.57
N ASP A 22 -5.23 -9.97 14.73
CA ASP A 22 -3.79 -9.94 14.99
C ASP A 22 -2.93 -9.45 13.80
N TYR A 23 -3.49 -9.45 12.58
CA TYR A 23 -2.79 -9.06 11.34
C TYR A 23 -3.22 -7.71 10.77
N ILE A 24 -4.13 -7.00 11.46
CA ILE A 24 -4.50 -5.60 11.15
C ILE A 24 -3.26 -4.70 11.13
N LYS A 25 -2.25 -4.99 11.95
CA LYS A 25 -0.97 -4.26 11.94
C LYS A 25 -0.23 -4.36 10.61
N ASN A 26 -0.19 -5.56 10.02
CA ASN A 26 0.45 -5.77 8.71
C ASN A 26 -0.37 -5.13 7.59
N MET A 27 -1.70 -5.10 7.72
CA MET A 27 -2.60 -4.37 6.83
C MET A 27 -2.37 -2.87 6.92
N ILE A 28 -2.24 -2.26 8.10
CA ILE A 28 -2.02 -0.80 8.22
C ILE A 28 -0.70 -0.37 7.58
N THR A 29 0.39 -1.15 7.78
CA THR A 29 1.69 -0.85 7.16
C THR A 29 1.73 -1.12 5.65
N GLY A 30 0.96 -2.10 5.15
CA GLY A 30 0.96 -2.51 3.74
C GLY A 30 -0.12 -1.82 2.89
N ALA A 31 -1.29 -1.54 3.45
CA ALA A 31 -2.42 -0.96 2.76
C ALA A 31 -2.28 0.55 2.51
N ALA A 32 -1.39 1.23 3.25
CA ALA A 32 -0.93 2.57 2.89
C ALA A 32 -0.27 2.64 1.49
N GLN A 33 0.08 1.48 0.90
CA GLN A 33 0.67 1.38 -0.43
C GLN A 33 -0.23 0.66 -1.46
N MET A 34 -1.46 0.29 -1.11
CA MET A 34 -2.35 -0.46 -2.01
C MET A 34 -3.10 0.49 -2.96
N ASP A 35 -2.88 0.33 -4.27
CA ASP A 35 -3.60 1.08 -5.31
C ASP A 35 -5.05 0.59 -5.49
N GLY A 36 -5.33 -0.67 -5.12
CA GLY A 36 -6.64 -1.29 -5.11
C GLY A 36 -6.63 -2.61 -4.33
N ALA A 37 -7.81 -3.15 -4.03
CA ALA A 37 -7.96 -4.40 -3.28
C ALA A 37 -8.94 -5.39 -3.94
N ILE A 38 -8.68 -6.69 -3.77
CA ILE A 38 -9.62 -7.75 -4.13
C ILE A 38 -10.29 -8.24 -2.85
N LEU A 39 -11.59 -7.95 -2.69
CA LEU A 39 -12.38 -8.42 -1.55
C LEU A 39 -12.93 -9.82 -1.85
N VAL A 40 -12.44 -10.82 -1.12
CA VAL A 40 -12.90 -12.21 -1.28
C VAL A 40 -13.97 -12.53 -0.25
N VAL A 41 -15.17 -12.89 -0.72
CA VAL A 41 -16.30 -13.31 0.15
C VAL A 41 -16.75 -14.69 -0.27
N ALA A 42 -16.97 -15.59 0.69
CA ALA A 42 -17.50 -16.92 0.38
C ALA A 42 -19.01 -16.83 0.13
N ALA A 43 -19.48 -17.30 -1.02
CA ALA A 43 -20.91 -17.36 -1.35
C ALA A 43 -21.72 -18.26 -0.41
N THR A 44 -21.05 -19.17 0.32
CA THR A 44 -21.66 -20.05 1.33
C THR A 44 -21.91 -19.36 2.67
N ASP A 45 -21.08 -18.37 3.02
CA ASP A 45 -21.09 -17.74 4.35
C ASP A 45 -21.65 -16.31 4.32
N GLY A 46 -21.55 -15.62 3.17
CA GLY A 46 -21.90 -14.22 3.03
C GLY A 46 -20.92 -13.28 3.74
N PRO A 47 -21.27 -11.99 3.91
CA PRO A 47 -20.45 -11.03 4.62
C PRO A 47 -20.33 -11.37 6.11
N MET A 48 -19.10 -11.48 6.60
CA MET A 48 -18.80 -11.79 8.00
C MET A 48 -18.36 -10.52 8.76
N PRO A 49 -18.31 -10.54 10.11
CA PRO A 49 -17.78 -9.41 10.89
C PRO A 49 -16.37 -8.97 10.44
N GLN A 50 -15.52 -9.92 10.04
CA GLN A 50 -14.19 -9.64 9.49
C GLN A 50 -14.24 -8.91 8.14
N THR A 51 -15.19 -9.26 7.26
CA THR A 51 -15.43 -8.56 5.98
C THR A 51 -15.71 -7.08 6.23
N ARG A 52 -16.52 -6.79 7.24
CA ARG A 52 -16.87 -5.43 7.65
C ARG A 52 -15.66 -4.65 8.18
N GLU A 53 -14.83 -5.29 9.00
CA GLU A 53 -13.57 -4.70 9.49
C GLU A 53 -12.59 -4.41 8.35
N HIS A 54 -12.47 -5.31 7.36
CA HIS A 54 -11.60 -5.11 6.20
C HIS A 54 -12.00 -3.94 5.33
N ILE A 55 -13.30 -3.80 5.04
CA ILE A 55 -13.80 -2.68 4.24
C ILE A 55 -13.54 -1.36 4.98
N LEU A 56 -13.80 -1.31 6.29
CA LEU A 56 -13.52 -0.14 7.12
C LEU A 56 -12.02 0.23 7.10
N LEU A 57 -11.14 -0.74 7.29
CA LEU A 57 -9.70 -0.51 7.30
C LEU A 57 -9.17 -0.08 5.93
N ALA A 58 -9.60 -0.75 4.85
CA ALA A 58 -9.26 -0.38 3.47
C ALA A 58 -9.65 1.07 3.17
N ARG A 59 -10.83 1.49 3.65
CA ARG A 59 -11.26 2.89 3.50
C ARG A 59 -10.37 3.86 4.27
N GLN A 60 -10.03 3.52 5.52
CA GLN A 60 -9.23 4.39 6.40
C GLN A 60 -7.79 4.57 5.92
N VAL A 61 -7.19 3.54 5.32
CA VAL A 61 -5.82 3.58 4.78
C VAL A 61 -5.76 4.14 3.35
N GLY A 62 -6.90 4.51 2.77
CA GLY A 62 -6.97 5.24 1.49
C GLY A 62 -7.11 4.37 0.24
N VAL A 63 -7.50 3.09 0.37
CA VAL A 63 -7.79 2.23 -0.78
C VAL A 63 -9.10 2.68 -1.41
N ASN A 64 -9.02 3.27 -2.62
CA ASN A 64 -10.19 3.86 -3.28
C ASN A 64 -10.97 2.87 -4.15
N TYR A 65 -10.31 1.79 -4.62
CA TYR A 65 -10.89 0.85 -5.57
C TYR A 65 -10.89 -0.58 -5.00
N ILE A 66 -12.07 -1.21 -5.03
CA ILE A 66 -12.26 -2.59 -4.61
C ILE A 66 -12.92 -3.36 -5.75
N VAL A 67 -12.42 -4.56 -6.04
CA VAL A 67 -13.07 -5.57 -6.88
C VAL A 67 -13.48 -6.74 -5.99
N VAL A 68 -14.69 -7.25 -6.15
CA VAL A 68 -15.20 -8.35 -5.31
C VAL A 68 -15.05 -9.68 -6.05
N PHE A 69 -14.55 -10.70 -5.36
CA PHE A 69 -14.58 -12.08 -5.81
C PHE A 69 -15.46 -12.92 -4.87
N LEU A 70 -16.65 -13.29 -5.34
CA LEU A 70 -17.53 -14.25 -4.67
C LEU A 70 -17.00 -15.66 -4.92
N ASN A 71 -16.33 -16.21 -3.91
CA ASN A 71 -15.66 -17.49 -3.96
C ASN A 71 -16.57 -18.62 -3.45
N LYS A 72 -16.18 -19.88 -3.73
CA LYS A 72 -16.92 -21.09 -3.35
C LYS A 72 -18.32 -21.17 -3.96
N CYS A 73 -18.57 -20.56 -5.11
CA CYS A 73 -19.85 -20.67 -5.81
C CYS A 73 -20.15 -22.11 -6.25
N ASP A 74 -19.14 -22.98 -6.34
CA ASP A 74 -19.30 -24.41 -6.64
C ASP A 74 -19.97 -25.22 -5.52
N LEU A 75 -20.09 -24.64 -4.32
CA LEU A 75 -20.76 -25.26 -3.17
C LEU A 75 -22.19 -24.76 -2.96
N VAL A 76 -22.66 -23.84 -3.80
CA VAL A 76 -24.00 -23.24 -3.71
C VAL A 76 -24.80 -23.67 -4.93
N ASP A 77 -25.82 -24.50 -4.71
CA ASP A 77 -26.65 -25.06 -5.78
C ASP A 77 -27.73 -24.09 -6.29
N ASP A 78 -28.09 -23.09 -5.47
CA ASP A 78 -29.15 -22.12 -5.78
C ASP A 78 -28.54 -20.76 -6.21
N PRO A 79 -28.68 -20.37 -7.48
CA PRO A 79 -28.21 -19.07 -7.97
C PRO A 79 -28.83 -17.87 -7.25
N GLU A 80 -30.06 -17.98 -6.75
CA GLU A 80 -30.74 -16.87 -6.04
C GLU A 80 -30.04 -16.54 -4.71
N LEU A 81 -29.45 -17.54 -4.04
CA LEU A 81 -28.65 -17.30 -2.84
C LEU A 81 -27.37 -16.53 -3.14
N ILE A 82 -26.74 -16.79 -4.30
CA ILE A 82 -25.54 -16.07 -4.72
C ILE A 82 -25.90 -14.61 -5.02
N ASP A 83 -27.04 -14.37 -5.68
CA ASP A 83 -27.54 -13.01 -5.94
C ASP A 83 -27.82 -12.26 -4.63
N LEU A 84 -28.43 -12.92 -3.65
CA LEU A 84 -28.68 -12.34 -2.33
C LEU A 84 -27.38 -11.96 -1.62
N VAL A 85 -26.38 -12.85 -1.61
CA VAL A 85 -25.07 -12.55 -1.01
C VAL A 85 -24.39 -11.40 -1.73
N GLU A 86 -24.49 -11.32 -3.06
CA GLU A 86 -23.95 -10.19 -3.82
C GLU A 86 -24.60 -8.87 -3.37
N MET A 87 -25.93 -8.84 -3.23
CA MET A 87 -26.64 -7.66 -2.75
C MET A 87 -26.17 -7.24 -1.35
N GLU A 88 -26.03 -8.19 -0.42
CA GLU A 88 -25.55 -7.90 0.94
C GLU A 88 -24.11 -7.34 0.94
N VAL A 89 -23.24 -7.82 0.07
CA VAL A 89 -21.87 -7.29 -0.08
C VAL A 89 -21.91 -5.86 -0.64
N ARG A 90 -22.76 -5.58 -1.63
CA ARG A 90 -22.92 -4.23 -2.20
C ARG A 90 -23.45 -3.24 -1.18
N ASP A 91 -24.47 -3.61 -0.42
CA ASP A 91 -25.01 -2.80 0.66
C ASP A 91 -23.96 -2.50 1.72
N LEU A 92 -23.15 -3.50 2.08
CA LEU A 92 -22.05 -3.34 3.03
C LEU A 92 -20.97 -2.37 2.51
N LEU A 93 -20.60 -2.45 1.24
CA LEU A 93 -19.65 -1.52 0.62
C LEU A 93 -20.20 -0.09 0.63
N THR A 94 -21.48 0.08 0.30
CA THR A 94 -22.18 1.38 0.34
C THR A 94 -22.20 1.97 1.76
N GLU A 95 -22.37 1.16 2.80
CA GLU A 95 -22.32 1.61 4.20
C GLU A 95 -20.99 2.27 4.58
N TYR A 96 -19.88 1.88 3.93
CA TYR A 96 -18.53 2.41 4.16
C TYR A 96 -18.04 3.36 3.05
N ASP A 97 -18.97 4.05 2.39
CA ASP A 97 -18.69 5.09 1.39
C ASP A 97 -17.97 4.60 0.11
N TYR A 98 -18.11 3.32 -0.23
CA TYR A 98 -17.76 2.81 -1.56
C TYR A 98 -18.97 2.84 -2.50
N PRO A 99 -18.76 2.93 -3.83
CA PRO A 99 -19.86 2.88 -4.80
C PRO A 99 -20.32 1.42 -5.00
N GLY A 100 -21.01 0.86 -4.00
CA GLY A 100 -21.38 -0.57 -3.96
C GLY A 100 -22.11 -1.06 -5.21
N ASP A 101 -22.96 -0.23 -5.82
CA ASP A 101 -23.69 -0.57 -7.06
C ASP A 101 -22.78 -0.65 -8.30
N ASP A 102 -21.71 0.13 -8.34
CA ASP A 102 -20.80 0.22 -9.51
C ASP A 102 -19.57 -0.70 -9.37
N ILE A 103 -19.35 -1.29 -8.19
CA ILE A 103 -18.21 -2.18 -7.95
C ILE A 103 -18.37 -3.49 -8.75
N PRO A 104 -17.35 -3.91 -9.53
CA PRO A 104 -17.38 -5.18 -10.22
C PRO A 104 -17.35 -6.37 -9.25
N VAL A 105 -18.20 -7.35 -9.53
CA VAL A 105 -18.27 -8.61 -8.78
C VAL A 105 -18.03 -9.77 -9.75
N VAL A 106 -17.09 -10.64 -9.41
CA VAL A 106 -16.81 -11.88 -10.15
C VAL A 106 -17.17 -13.08 -9.28
N ARG A 107 -17.95 -13.99 -9.83
CA ARG A 107 -18.40 -15.22 -9.16
C ARG A 107 -17.54 -16.39 -9.62
N GLY A 108 -17.06 -17.22 -8.71
CA GLY A 108 -16.28 -18.38 -9.09
C GLY A 108 -15.81 -19.29 -7.96
N SER A 109 -14.85 -20.17 -8.31
CA SER A 109 -14.25 -21.12 -7.39
C SER A 109 -12.73 -21.15 -7.53
N ALA A 110 -12.02 -20.53 -6.59
CA ALA A 110 -10.56 -20.54 -6.56
C ALA A 110 -10.00 -21.96 -6.37
N LEU A 111 -10.71 -22.84 -5.65
CA LEU A 111 -10.27 -24.22 -5.42
C LEU A 111 -10.32 -25.04 -6.72
N LYS A 112 -11.42 -24.97 -7.46
CA LYS A 112 -11.53 -25.67 -8.76
C LYS A 112 -10.52 -25.13 -9.77
N ALA A 113 -10.31 -23.81 -9.80
CA ALA A 113 -9.30 -23.19 -10.65
C ALA A 113 -7.89 -23.74 -10.36
N LEU A 114 -7.54 -23.87 -9.08
CA LEU A 114 -6.27 -24.44 -8.64
C LEU A 114 -6.15 -25.94 -8.97
N GLN A 115 -7.27 -26.67 -8.99
CA GLN A 115 -7.32 -28.09 -9.37
C GLN A 115 -7.27 -28.32 -10.89
N GLY A 116 -7.25 -27.26 -11.71
CA GLY A 116 -7.13 -27.36 -13.16
C GLY A 116 -8.46 -27.36 -13.91
N ASP A 117 -9.57 -27.01 -13.26
CA ASP A 117 -10.85 -26.81 -13.94
C ASP A 117 -10.77 -25.56 -14.85
N LYS A 118 -11.06 -25.74 -16.14
CA LYS A 118 -10.88 -24.67 -17.13
C LYS A 118 -11.86 -23.51 -16.96
N GLU A 119 -13.11 -23.82 -16.62
CA GLU A 119 -14.14 -22.80 -16.45
C GLU A 119 -13.82 -21.94 -15.21
N ALA A 120 -13.38 -22.58 -14.13
CA ALA A 120 -12.94 -21.87 -12.94
C ALA A 120 -11.65 -21.06 -13.17
N GLN A 121 -10.73 -21.54 -14.00
CA GLN A 121 -9.54 -20.77 -14.40
C GLN A 121 -9.91 -19.53 -15.22
N GLU A 122 -10.86 -19.65 -16.15
CA GLU A 122 -11.38 -18.51 -16.92
C GLU A 122 -12.02 -17.45 -16.02
N GLN A 123 -12.65 -17.83 -14.90
CA GLN A 123 -13.17 -16.89 -13.91
C GLN A 123 -12.06 -16.08 -13.22
N ILE A 124 -10.90 -16.69 -12.93
CA ILE A 124 -9.74 -15.99 -12.36
C ILE A 124 -9.11 -15.05 -13.39
N LEU A 125 -9.03 -15.45 -14.65
CA LEU A 125 -8.55 -14.58 -15.73
C LEU A 125 -9.49 -13.37 -15.90
N LYS A 126 -10.80 -13.61 -15.93
CA LYS A 126 -11.82 -12.54 -15.97
C LYS A 126 -11.73 -11.59 -14.78
N LEU A 127 -11.44 -12.11 -13.58
CA LEU A 127 -11.18 -11.27 -12.41
C LEU A 127 -10.00 -10.32 -12.66
N MET A 128 -8.91 -10.82 -13.23
CA MET A 128 -7.75 -9.99 -13.53
C MET A 128 -7.99 -9.00 -14.67
N ASP A 129 -8.76 -9.37 -15.69
CA ASP A 129 -9.18 -8.43 -16.76
C ASP A 129 -10.00 -7.26 -16.17
N ILE A 130 -10.91 -7.56 -15.24
CA ILE A 130 -11.71 -6.55 -14.54
C ILE A 130 -10.82 -5.68 -13.64
N VAL A 131 -9.82 -6.26 -12.99
CA VAL A 131 -8.84 -5.49 -12.20
C VAL A 131 -8.03 -4.55 -13.09
N ASP A 132 -7.59 -5.01 -14.27
CA ASP A 132 -6.93 -4.18 -15.29
C ASP A 132 -7.81 -3.01 -15.74
N GLU A 133 -9.11 -3.23 -15.94
CA GLU A 133 -10.05 -2.20 -16.44
C GLU A 133 -10.53 -1.24 -15.34
N TYR A 134 -10.92 -1.75 -14.18
CA TYR A 134 -11.61 -0.99 -13.13
C TYR A 134 -10.67 -0.24 -12.20
N ILE A 135 -9.56 -0.86 -11.81
CA ILE A 135 -8.56 -0.18 -10.97
C ILE A 135 -7.73 0.70 -11.91
N PRO A 136 -7.76 2.03 -11.77
CA PRO A 136 -6.97 2.89 -12.64
C PRO A 136 -5.49 2.61 -12.39
N THR A 137 -4.69 2.71 -13.44
CA THR A 137 -3.24 2.77 -13.27
C THR A 137 -2.96 3.97 -12.38
N PRO A 138 -2.33 3.79 -11.20
CA PRO A 138 -2.08 4.90 -10.31
C PRO A 138 -1.27 5.96 -11.04
N GLU A 139 -1.76 7.20 -11.03
CA GLU A 139 -1.00 8.32 -11.56
C GLU A 139 0.24 8.49 -10.69
N ARG A 140 1.38 8.05 -11.23
CA ARG A 140 2.68 8.34 -10.64
C ARG A 140 2.75 9.86 -10.51
N GLN A 141 2.94 10.35 -9.28
CA GLN A 141 2.96 11.79 -9.00
C GLN A 141 4.28 12.43 -9.46
N THR A 142 4.72 12.15 -10.69
CA THR A 142 6.01 12.55 -11.27
C THR A 142 6.14 14.06 -11.42
N ASP A 143 5.04 14.77 -11.58
CA ASP A 143 4.99 16.23 -11.69
C ASP A 143 5.17 16.97 -10.34
N LYS A 144 5.09 16.25 -9.21
CA LYS A 144 5.30 16.86 -7.89
C LYS A 144 6.80 16.98 -7.56
N PRO A 145 7.18 17.85 -6.61
CA PRO A 145 8.56 17.88 -6.14
C PRO A 145 8.98 16.53 -5.54
N PHE A 146 10.19 16.08 -5.88
CA PHE A 146 10.77 14.82 -5.42
C PHE A 146 10.64 14.65 -3.90
N LEU A 147 10.18 13.49 -3.47
CA LEU A 147 10.22 13.04 -2.09
C LEU A 147 10.38 11.52 -2.04
N MET A 148 11.38 11.06 -1.29
CA MET A 148 11.66 9.65 -1.06
C MET A 148 12.00 9.44 0.43
N PRO A 149 11.15 8.73 1.20
CA PRO A 149 11.48 8.33 2.55
C PRO A 149 12.70 7.41 2.57
N VAL A 150 13.61 7.64 3.51
CA VAL A 150 14.78 6.79 3.70
C VAL A 150 14.37 5.57 4.52
N GLU A 151 14.50 4.39 3.92
CA GLU A 151 14.25 3.10 4.54
C GLU A 151 15.53 2.49 5.10
N ASP A 152 16.59 2.45 4.28
CA ASP A 152 17.90 1.92 4.65
C ASP A 152 19.04 2.75 4.08
N VAL A 153 20.20 2.72 4.77
CA VAL A 153 21.40 3.48 4.41
C VAL A 153 22.62 2.56 4.38
N PHE A 154 23.30 2.56 3.24
CA PHE A 154 24.48 1.75 2.96
C PHE A 154 25.68 2.62 2.60
N THR A 155 26.88 2.06 2.72
CA THR A 155 28.10 2.69 2.20
C THR A 155 28.71 1.79 1.16
N ILE A 156 28.90 2.30 -0.05
CA ILE A 156 29.65 1.62 -1.09
C ILE A 156 31.08 2.13 -1.03
N THR A 157 32.01 1.22 -0.72
CA THR A 157 33.44 1.52 -0.64
C THR A 157 33.92 2.17 -1.94
N GLY A 158 34.48 3.37 -1.84
CA GLY A 158 34.99 4.14 -2.98
C GLY A 158 33.93 4.88 -3.82
N ARG A 159 32.63 4.75 -3.53
CA ARG A 159 31.56 5.52 -4.19
C ARG A 159 30.85 6.51 -3.27
N GLY A 160 30.61 6.13 -2.01
CA GLY A 160 29.96 6.99 -1.01
C GLY A 160 28.75 6.36 -0.35
N THR A 161 27.90 7.20 0.23
CA THR A 161 26.69 6.79 0.97
C THR A 161 25.50 6.66 0.03
N VAL A 162 24.77 5.55 0.16
CA VAL A 162 23.55 5.26 -0.60
C VAL A 162 22.38 5.23 0.39
N ALA A 163 21.38 6.07 0.15
CA ALA A 163 20.09 5.99 0.83
C ALA A 163 19.10 5.28 -0.09
N SER A 164 18.37 4.30 0.43
CA SER A 164 17.39 3.52 -0.32
C SER A 164 15.98 3.73 0.21
N GLY A 165 15.02 3.61 -0.70
CA GLY A 165 13.58 3.65 -0.39
C GLY A 165 12.75 3.71 -1.66
N ARG A 166 11.42 3.69 -1.48
CA ARG A 166 10.47 3.94 -2.56
C ARG A 166 10.30 5.44 -2.78
N ILE A 167 10.38 5.90 -4.02
CA ILE A 167 10.05 7.29 -4.35
C ILE A 167 8.55 7.48 -4.16
N ASP A 168 8.16 8.31 -3.19
CA ASP A 168 6.76 8.57 -2.84
C ASP A 168 6.10 9.49 -3.88
N ARG A 169 6.84 10.52 -4.32
CA ARG A 169 6.41 11.44 -5.38
C ARG A 169 7.57 12.09 -6.11
N GLY A 170 7.26 12.64 -7.28
CA GLY A 170 8.17 13.37 -8.13
C GLY A 170 9.13 12.48 -8.91
N THR A 171 10.18 13.11 -9.43
CA THR A 171 11.25 12.42 -10.15
C THR A 171 12.60 12.93 -9.67
N VAL A 172 13.63 12.10 -9.79
CA VAL A 172 15.01 12.46 -9.48
C VAL A 172 15.94 11.92 -10.56
N LYS A 173 16.90 12.74 -10.97
CA LYS A 173 17.93 12.39 -11.96
C LYS A 173 19.31 12.46 -11.35
N VAL A 174 20.23 11.73 -11.95
CA VAL A 174 21.66 11.89 -11.64
C VAL A 174 22.07 13.33 -11.96
N GLY A 175 22.65 14.01 -10.97
CA GLY A 175 23.05 15.41 -11.03
C GLY A 175 22.12 16.37 -10.29
N ASP A 176 20.91 15.93 -9.91
CA ASP A 176 19.97 16.78 -9.17
C ASP A 176 20.48 17.07 -7.74
N GLU A 177 20.21 18.28 -7.28
CA GLU A 177 20.39 18.64 -5.88
C GLU A 177 19.21 18.12 -5.05
N VAL A 178 19.51 17.57 -3.87
CA VAL A 178 18.51 17.07 -2.92
C VAL A 178 18.81 17.55 -1.51
N GLU A 179 17.76 17.70 -0.72
CA GLU A 179 17.83 17.96 0.71
C GLU A 179 17.53 16.69 1.51
N ILE A 180 18.28 16.46 2.58
CA ILE A 180 18.00 15.42 3.58
C ILE A 180 17.30 16.13 4.75
N VAL A 181 16.04 15.76 5.00
CA VAL A 181 15.14 16.48 5.90
C VAL A 181 14.52 15.52 6.92
N GLY A 182 14.32 15.99 8.16
CA GLY A 182 13.65 15.23 9.22
C GLY A 182 14.58 14.77 10.33
N LEU A 183 14.01 14.52 11.52
CA LEU A 183 14.64 14.04 12.77
C LEU A 183 15.74 14.92 13.38
N VAL A 184 16.41 15.76 12.60
CA VAL A 184 17.42 16.73 13.03
C VAL A 184 17.05 18.11 12.50
N ASP A 185 17.33 19.16 13.27
CA ASP A 185 16.99 20.55 12.89
C ASP A 185 17.76 21.04 11.65
N LYS A 186 18.93 20.46 11.39
CA LYS A 186 19.80 20.87 10.29
C LYS A 186 19.45 20.11 9.02
N VAL A 187 18.89 20.81 8.04
CA VAL A 187 18.75 20.31 6.67
C VAL A 187 20.13 20.20 6.02
N LEU A 188 20.46 19.01 5.50
CA LEU A 188 21.68 18.78 4.73
C LEU A 188 21.35 18.85 3.23
N LYS A 189 22.32 19.31 2.44
CA LYS A 189 22.24 19.36 0.98
C LYS A 189 23.23 18.38 0.38
N SER A 190 22.81 17.69 -0.68
CA SER A 190 23.67 16.79 -1.44
C SER A 190 23.32 16.84 -2.93
N VAL A 191 24.12 16.17 -3.74
CA VAL A 191 23.90 15.98 -5.17
C VAL A 191 23.80 14.48 -5.42
N VAL A 192 22.79 14.07 -6.17
CA VAL A 192 22.62 12.69 -6.61
C VAL A 192 23.71 12.35 -7.62
N THR A 193 24.57 11.37 -7.31
CA THR A 193 25.66 10.94 -8.19
C THR A 193 25.43 9.59 -8.84
N GLY A 194 24.36 8.90 -8.46
CA GLY A 194 23.95 7.64 -9.06
C GLY A 194 22.59 7.21 -8.55
N LEU A 195 21.85 6.52 -9.41
CA LEU A 195 20.59 5.85 -9.09
C LEU A 195 20.72 4.38 -9.48
N GLU A 196 20.28 3.48 -8.61
CA GLU A 196 20.36 2.04 -8.84
C GLU A 196 19.07 1.35 -8.39
N MET A 197 18.56 0.41 -9.19
CA MET A 197 17.41 -0.44 -8.87
C MET A 197 17.73 -1.87 -9.27
N PHE A 198 17.69 -2.82 -8.34
CA PHE A 198 17.98 -4.24 -8.59
C PHE A 198 19.28 -4.49 -9.40
N HIS A 199 20.40 -3.88 -8.98
CA HIS A 199 21.71 -3.97 -9.65
C HIS A 199 21.76 -3.39 -11.07
N LYS A 200 20.76 -2.60 -11.47
CA LYS A 200 20.75 -1.84 -12.72
C LYS A 200 20.89 -0.36 -12.42
N THR A 201 21.80 0.30 -13.13
CA THR A 201 21.93 1.76 -13.08
C THR A 201 20.74 2.40 -13.79
N LEU A 202 20.21 3.47 -13.20
CA LEU A 202 19.15 4.28 -13.76
C LEU A 202 19.64 5.72 -14.01
N ASP A 203 19.12 6.35 -15.05
CA ASP A 203 19.33 7.78 -15.30
C ASP A 203 18.25 8.65 -14.65
N LEU A 204 17.07 8.06 -14.42
CA LEU A 204 15.87 8.68 -13.88
C LEU A 204 15.22 7.69 -12.89
N GLY A 205 14.88 8.18 -11.70
CA GLY A 205 13.97 7.52 -10.77
C GLY A 205 12.65 8.26 -10.74
N GLU A 206 11.54 7.53 -10.75
CA GLU A 206 10.19 8.08 -10.76
C GLU A 206 9.38 7.59 -9.56
N ALA A 207 8.34 8.35 -9.20
CA ALA A 207 7.39 7.95 -8.17
C ALA A 207 6.91 6.50 -8.38
N GLY A 208 7.03 5.69 -7.33
CA GLY A 208 6.75 4.27 -7.33
C GLY A 208 7.99 3.37 -7.41
N ASP A 209 9.11 3.85 -7.93
CA ASP A 209 10.33 3.05 -8.08
C ASP A 209 11.03 2.83 -6.71
N ASN A 210 11.52 1.61 -6.47
CA ASN A 210 12.37 1.29 -5.33
C ASN A 210 13.83 1.46 -5.72
N VAL A 211 14.48 2.53 -5.27
CA VAL A 211 15.82 2.93 -5.74
C VAL A 211 16.80 3.12 -4.59
N GLY A 212 18.07 2.87 -4.88
CA GLY A 212 19.21 3.37 -4.11
C GLY A 212 19.75 4.66 -4.73
N VAL A 213 19.80 5.72 -3.93
CA VAL A 213 20.29 7.05 -4.32
C VAL A 213 21.67 7.28 -3.73
N LEU A 214 22.70 7.38 -4.58
CA LEU A 214 24.07 7.68 -4.17
C LEU A 214 24.22 9.19 -3.93
N LEU A 215 24.66 9.56 -2.73
CA LEU A 215 24.74 10.95 -2.26
C LEU A 215 26.19 11.43 -2.20
N ARG A 216 26.45 12.60 -2.81
CA ARG A 216 27.77 13.24 -2.79
C ARG A 216 28.07 13.88 -1.44
N GLY A 217 29.22 13.55 -0.87
CA GLY A 217 29.78 14.26 0.28
C GLY A 217 28.97 14.09 1.57
N ILE A 218 28.17 13.02 1.63
CA ILE A 218 27.37 12.66 2.79
C ILE A 218 27.98 11.40 3.40
N ASP A 219 28.30 11.46 4.68
CA ASP A 219 28.74 10.31 5.47
C ASP A 219 27.53 9.50 5.95
N ARG A 220 27.76 8.20 6.21
CA ARG A 220 26.68 7.26 6.55
C ARG A 220 25.90 7.66 7.81
N ASP A 221 26.57 8.26 8.79
CA ASP A 221 25.98 8.68 10.06
C ASP A 221 25.15 9.98 9.95
N GLN A 222 25.26 10.68 8.83
CA GLN A 222 24.49 11.91 8.57
C GLN A 222 23.11 11.66 7.97
N VAL A 223 22.83 10.43 7.54
CA VAL A 223 21.53 10.00 7.01
C VAL A 223 21.04 8.82 7.81
N VAL A 224 19.81 8.90 8.29
CA VAL A 224 19.19 7.82 9.06
C VAL A 224 17.79 7.51 8.53
N ARG A 225 17.35 6.28 8.80
CA ARG A 225 15.97 5.87 8.58
C ARG A 225 15.01 6.82 9.29
N GLY A 226 13.91 7.16 8.63
CA GLY A 226 12.92 8.13 9.11
C GLY A 226 13.12 9.55 8.58
N GLN A 227 14.27 9.87 8.01
CA GLN A 227 14.45 11.07 7.21
C GLN A 227 13.86 10.88 5.81
N VAL A 228 13.76 11.98 5.06
CA VAL A 228 13.37 11.97 3.66
C VAL A 228 14.45 12.64 2.81
N LEU A 229 14.68 12.13 1.60
CA LEU A 229 15.31 12.89 0.54
C LEU A 229 14.22 13.67 -0.19
N ALA A 230 14.41 14.97 -0.38
CA ALA A 230 13.43 15.83 -1.00
C ALA A 230 14.04 16.82 -1.99
N ALA A 231 13.26 17.27 -2.96
CA ALA A 231 13.63 18.42 -3.78
C ALA A 231 13.87 19.64 -2.87
N PRO A 232 14.90 20.47 -3.13
CA PRO A 232 15.26 21.57 -2.24
C PRO A 232 14.09 22.51 -1.95
N GLY A 233 13.84 22.78 -0.67
CA GLY A 233 12.76 23.68 -0.21
C GLY A 233 11.33 23.17 -0.41
N SER A 234 11.15 21.91 -0.84
CA SER A 234 9.82 21.37 -1.15
C SER A 234 9.04 20.84 0.07
N ILE A 235 9.71 20.67 1.21
CA ILE A 235 9.11 20.18 2.45
C ILE A 235 9.74 20.88 3.66
N GLN A 236 8.96 21.04 4.72
CA GLN A 236 9.40 21.60 6.00
C GLN A 236 9.13 20.60 7.12
N THR A 237 9.94 20.67 8.19
CA THR A 237 9.76 19.86 9.40
C THR A 237 8.85 20.59 10.38
N HIS A 238 7.98 19.83 11.05
CA HIS A 238 7.07 20.34 12.07
C HIS A 238 7.09 19.43 13.31
N ASN A 239 6.97 20.03 14.50
CA ASN A 239 6.93 19.31 15.77
C ASN A 239 5.52 19.27 16.38
N GLU A 240 4.60 20.09 15.87
CA GLU A 240 3.22 20.17 16.32
C GLU A 240 2.29 20.14 15.11
N PHE A 241 1.24 19.34 15.18
CA PHE A 241 0.24 19.21 14.14
C PHE A 241 -1.13 18.91 14.76
N LYS A 242 -2.20 19.17 14.00
CA LYS A 242 -3.54 18.73 14.34
C LYS A 242 -3.84 17.48 13.52
N ALA A 243 -4.36 16.45 14.16
CA ALA A 243 -4.76 15.21 13.49
C ALA A 243 -6.12 14.74 14.00
N GLN A 244 -6.83 14.03 13.13
CA GLN A 244 -7.96 13.20 13.49
C GLN A 244 -7.43 11.78 13.69
N VAL A 245 -7.69 11.18 14.85
CA VAL A 245 -7.20 9.84 15.19
C VAL A 245 -8.38 8.90 15.42
N TYR A 246 -8.26 7.69 14.89
CA TYR A 246 -9.12 6.56 15.24
C TYR A 246 -8.39 5.69 16.26
N VAL A 247 -9.05 5.38 17.36
CA VAL A 247 -8.50 4.49 18.39
C VAL A 247 -9.13 3.12 18.20
N LEU A 248 -8.29 2.14 17.88
CA LEU A 248 -8.73 0.75 17.73
C LEU A 248 -9.45 0.26 19.00
N LYS A 249 -10.59 -0.37 18.80
CA LYS A 249 -11.38 -1.06 19.83
C LYS A 249 -10.62 -2.29 20.31
N LYS A 250 -11.05 -2.84 21.45
CA LYS A 250 -10.47 -4.07 22.02
C LYS A 250 -10.58 -5.25 21.06
N GLU A 251 -11.70 -5.33 20.35
CA GLU A 251 -12.01 -6.40 19.39
C GLU A 251 -11.10 -6.33 18.16
N GLU A 252 -10.66 -5.13 17.77
CA GLU A 252 -9.74 -4.85 16.66
C GLU A 252 -8.26 -5.04 17.07
N GLY A 253 -7.98 -5.69 18.21
CA GLY A 253 -6.62 -5.82 18.75
C GLY A 253 -6.05 -4.52 19.35
N GLY A 254 -6.90 -3.54 19.59
CA GLY A 254 -6.56 -2.26 20.19
C GLY A 254 -6.37 -2.32 21.71
N ARG A 255 -6.48 -1.15 22.35
CA ARG A 255 -6.26 -1.03 23.79
C ARG A 255 -7.43 -1.62 24.57
N HIS A 256 -7.12 -2.36 25.65
CA HIS A 256 -8.13 -2.86 26.58
C HIS A 256 -8.63 -1.82 27.58
N THR A 257 -7.90 -0.72 27.74
CA THR A 257 -8.18 0.32 28.73
C THR A 257 -8.19 1.69 28.07
N PRO A 258 -9.08 2.60 28.55
CA PRO A 258 -9.09 3.97 28.06
C PRO A 258 -7.76 4.66 28.37
N PHE A 259 -7.46 5.72 27.62
CA PHE A 259 -6.37 6.63 27.92
C PHE A 259 -6.92 8.04 28.12
N PHE A 260 -6.16 8.87 28.81
CA PHE A 260 -6.53 10.24 29.15
C PHE A 260 -5.51 11.21 28.55
N SER A 261 -5.64 12.49 28.89
CA SER A 261 -4.62 13.50 28.60
C SER A 261 -3.23 13.03 29.03
N ASP A 262 -2.20 13.52 28.33
CA ASP A 262 -0.79 13.12 28.51
C ASP A 262 -0.45 11.68 28.13
N TYR A 263 -1.32 11.00 27.37
CA TYR A 263 -0.95 9.76 26.71
C TYR A 263 0.17 10.02 25.68
N ARG A 264 1.26 9.25 25.78
CA ARG A 264 2.46 9.38 24.93
C ARG A 264 2.64 8.11 24.09
N PRO A 265 1.83 7.91 23.03
CA PRO A 265 2.09 6.86 22.07
C PRO A 265 3.30 7.22 21.21
N GLN A 266 3.85 6.22 20.53
CA GLN A 266 4.74 6.45 19.40
C GLN A 266 3.89 6.74 18.16
N PHE A 267 4.37 7.64 17.30
CA PHE A 267 3.75 7.94 16.01
C PHE A 267 4.62 7.39 14.90
N TYR A 268 4.08 6.49 14.09
CA TYR A 268 4.77 5.98 12.92
C TYR A 268 4.58 6.95 11.75
N PHE A 269 5.68 7.55 11.28
CA PHE A 269 5.71 8.41 10.09
C PHE A 269 6.62 7.79 9.02
N HIS A 270 6.02 7.45 7.88
CA HIS A 270 6.65 6.82 6.72
C HIS A 270 7.44 5.55 7.06
N THR A 271 8.67 5.70 7.57
CA THR A 271 9.61 4.61 7.82
C THR A 271 10.03 4.47 9.27
N THR A 272 9.66 5.39 10.17
CA THR A 272 10.10 5.37 11.58
C THR A 272 8.99 5.66 12.58
N ASP A 273 9.10 5.05 13.75
CA ASP A 273 8.40 5.50 14.96
C ASP A 273 9.12 6.75 15.52
N ILE A 274 8.32 7.74 15.97
CA ILE A 274 8.75 8.96 16.66
C ILE A 274 8.08 9.01 18.04
#